data_AF-Q92YB9-F1
#
_entry.id   AF-Q92YB9-F1
#
_cell.length_a   1.000
_cell.length_b   1.000
_cell.length_c   1.000
_cell.angle_alpha   90.00
_cell.angle_beta   90.00
_cell.angle_gamma   90.00
#
_symmetry.space_group_name_H-M   'P 1'
#
loop_
_entity.id
_entity.type
_entity.pdbx_description
1 polymer ?
#
loop_
_entity_poly.entity_id
_entity_poly.type
_entity_poly.pdbx_seq_one_letter_code
_entity_poly.pdbx_strand_id
1 'polypeptide(L)'
;MENPVALNRIAENSVFRKGDVFVLFGELFGRGYATGLLDEARRAGMEIVGITVGRRDENNALRPLNAEELSAAEERLGGRIINIPLMAGFDLDAPTGGPTPTDLLATMTLESWELERLDWGYIEQCRDIATSRFTNALSQVMAVLDGMIAEGRNVFFAHTMAGGIPKAKVFLAVANRIYKGRGPRHMSSQALLDSEMGKLILQNFDEVTAITFRHLIDFSAGIRERVEASGAQVRYTAYGYHGTAILIDGSYRWQTYTNYTQGYAKMRLECIAQEAWAAGVKATVYNCPEIRTNSSDVFTGIELPLIPLLLALRKENGGQWAEDQWQACQELLADGFTMKDVFQKIADMQVNEVMRPFYDFSAWPMANSQAQADLTIGTSNEITQMHRDSKAMISDLLSALVVEATGQLIFGASSDPSGPIQWLNHDIVARRLNASHLQRKAPAPLLAQAAKDSQLELA
;
A
#
# COMPACT_ATOMS: atom_id res chain seq x y z
N MET A 1 3.53 -14.60 13.66
CA MET A 1 4.46 -15.22 12.68
C MET A 1 5.87 -14.90 13.13
N GLU A 2 6.82 -15.85 13.11
CA GLU A 2 8.19 -15.63 13.62
C GLU A 2 9.20 -15.20 12.55
N ASN A 3 8.90 -15.43 11.26
CA ASN A 3 9.78 -15.08 10.13
C ASN A 3 8.95 -14.70 8.89
N PRO A 4 9.45 -13.81 8.00
CA PRO A 4 8.77 -13.47 6.75
C PRO A 4 8.45 -14.69 5.86
N VAL A 5 7.26 -14.72 5.26
CA VAL A 5 6.87 -15.76 4.30
C VAL A 5 6.93 -15.18 2.88
N ALA A 6 8.06 -15.39 2.21
CA ALA A 6 8.31 -14.85 0.87
C ALA A 6 7.49 -15.54 -0.22
N LEU A 7 6.90 -14.76 -1.13
CA LEU A 7 6.38 -15.28 -2.38
C LEU A 7 7.57 -15.66 -3.28
N ASN A 8 7.74 -16.95 -3.56
CA ASN A 8 8.91 -17.46 -4.27
C ASN A 8 8.63 -17.86 -5.74
N ARG A 9 7.36 -17.89 -6.16
CA ARG A 9 6.91 -18.27 -7.50
C ARG A 9 6.21 -17.10 -8.19
N ILE A 10 6.52 -16.91 -9.48
CA ILE A 10 5.71 -16.05 -10.36
C ILE A 10 4.52 -16.88 -10.81
N ALA A 11 3.32 -16.50 -10.36
CA ALA A 11 2.07 -17.06 -10.84
C ALA A 11 1.45 -16.16 -11.90
N GLU A 12 0.81 -16.76 -12.90
CA GLU A 12 0.00 -16.04 -13.89
C GLU A 12 -1.48 -16.14 -13.52
N ASN A 13 -2.27 -15.15 -13.94
CA ASN A 13 -3.71 -15.18 -13.71
C ASN A 13 -4.36 -16.36 -14.47
N SER A 14 -5.13 -17.16 -13.75
CA SER A 14 -5.89 -18.30 -14.30
C SER A 14 -7.37 -18.27 -13.94
N VAL A 15 -7.80 -17.30 -13.12
CA VAL A 15 -9.18 -17.21 -12.61
C VAL A 15 -9.95 -16.10 -13.32
N PHE A 16 -9.39 -14.88 -13.36
CA PHE A 16 -10.13 -13.70 -13.75
C PHE A 16 -10.14 -13.49 -15.26
N ARG A 17 -11.30 -13.13 -15.80
CA ARG A 17 -11.55 -12.94 -17.23
C ARG A 17 -12.54 -11.82 -17.49
N LYS A 18 -12.81 -11.57 -18.78
CA LYS A 18 -13.76 -10.55 -19.21
C LYS A 18 -15.14 -10.74 -18.57
N GLY A 19 -15.63 -9.67 -17.94
CA GLY A 19 -16.93 -9.63 -17.25
C GLY A 19 -16.91 -10.13 -15.80
N ASP A 20 -15.76 -10.60 -15.29
CA ASP A 20 -15.57 -10.72 -13.84
C ASP A 20 -15.42 -9.33 -13.21
N VAL A 21 -15.68 -9.19 -11.91
CA VAL A 21 -15.78 -7.88 -11.25
C VAL A 21 -14.58 -7.63 -10.35
N PHE A 22 -13.89 -6.51 -10.56
CA PHE A 22 -12.86 -6.00 -9.67
C PHE A 22 -13.42 -4.85 -8.85
N VAL A 23 -13.27 -4.94 -7.53
CA VAL A 23 -13.79 -3.97 -6.57
C VAL A 23 -12.62 -3.31 -5.84
N LEU A 24 -12.37 -2.03 -6.13
CA LEU A 24 -11.42 -1.23 -5.36
C LEU A 24 -12.07 -0.76 -4.05
N PHE A 25 -11.69 -1.40 -2.95
CA PHE A 25 -12.14 -1.04 -1.60
C PHE A 25 -11.18 -0.04 -0.95
N GLY A 26 -11.31 1.20 -1.42
CA GLY A 26 -10.54 2.39 -1.09
C GLY A 26 -10.65 3.37 -2.26
N GLU A 27 -10.06 4.56 -2.15
CA GLU A 27 -10.13 5.57 -3.21
C GLU A 27 -8.75 5.77 -3.85
N LEU A 28 -8.73 5.89 -5.19
CA LEU A 28 -7.49 6.02 -5.95
C LEU A 28 -6.99 7.47 -5.94
N PHE A 29 -5.88 7.70 -5.25
CA PHE A 29 -5.20 9.00 -5.21
C PHE A 29 -3.79 8.90 -5.82
N GLY A 30 -3.56 9.65 -6.89
CA GLY A 30 -2.25 9.71 -7.55
C GLY A 30 -1.74 8.35 -8.04
N ARG A 31 -0.41 8.20 -8.07
CA ARG A 31 0.27 6.92 -8.37
C ARG A 31 0.63 6.24 -7.06
N GLY A 32 -0.01 5.11 -6.77
CA GLY A 32 0.27 4.28 -5.60
C GLY A 32 0.03 2.82 -5.95
N TYR A 33 0.36 1.90 -5.06
CA TYR A 33 0.29 0.45 -5.30
C TYR A 33 -0.96 -0.04 -6.04
N ALA A 34 -2.13 0.48 -5.66
CA ALA A 34 -3.40 0.11 -6.24
C ALA A 34 -3.48 0.30 -7.77
N THR A 35 -2.74 1.25 -8.35
CA THR A 35 -2.78 1.49 -9.81
C THR A 35 -2.25 0.28 -10.58
N GLY A 36 -1.18 -0.37 -10.09
CA GLY A 36 -0.61 -1.54 -10.75
C GLY A 36 -1.60 -2.70 -10.80
N LEU A 37 -2.26 -3.01 -9.68
CA LEU A 37 -3.26 -4.08 -9.63
C LEU A 37 -4.50 -3.76 -10.48
N LEU A 38 -4.94 -2.50 -10.46
CA LEU A 38 -6.06 -2.03 -11.28
C LEU A 38 -5.78 -2.18 -12.78
N ASP A 39 -4.54 -1.89 -13.21
CA ASP A 39 -4.15 -2.02 -14.62
C ASP A 39 -4.16 -3.50 -15.07
N GLU A 40 -3.81 -4.44 -14.20
CA GLU A 40 -3.95 -5.87 -14.48
C GLU A 40 -5.41 -6.31 -14.60
N ALA A 41 -6.28 -5.87 -13.69
CA ALA A 41 -7.70 -6.16 -13.73
C ALA A 41 -8.34 -5.63 -15.03
N ARG A 42 -8.01 -4.40 -15.44
CA ARG A 42 -8.43 -3.81 -16.71
C ARG A 42 -7.92 -4.62 -17.90
N ARG A 43 -6.64 -5.03 -17.88
CA ARG A 43 -6.05 -5.84 -18.96
C ARG A 43 -6.73 -7.20 -19.10
N ALA A 44 -7.18 -7.80 -18.01
CA ALA A 44 -7.98 -9.03 -18.02
C ALA A 44 -9.44 -8.82 -18.49
N GLY A 45 -9.85 -7.56 -18.73
CA GLY A 45 -11.19 -7.19 -19.18
C GLY A 45 -12.25 -7.23 -18.07
N MET A 46 -11.83 -7.13 -16.81
CA MET A 46 -12.76 -7.10 -15.67
C MET A 46 -13.57 -5.80 -15.65
N GLU A 47 -14.78 -5.88 -15.12
CA GLU A 47 -15.59 -4.72 -14.80
C GLU A 47 -15.05 -4.06 -13.53
N ILE A 48 -14.68 -2.78 -13.64
CA ILE A 48 -14.09 -2.04 -12.53
C ILE A 48 -15.17 -1.30 -11.77
N VAL A 49 -15.28 -1.60 -10.47
CA VAL A 49 -16.14 -0.91 -9.51
C VAL A 49 -15.28 -0.39 -8.37
N GLY A 50 -15.59 0.80 -7.87
CA GLY A 50 -14.90 1.39 -6.72
C GLY A 50 -15.87 1.97 -5.71
N ILE A 51 -15.34 2.30 -4.54
CA ILE A 51 -16.02 3.07 -3.51
C ILE A 51 -15.48 4.50 -3.48
N THR A 52 -16.15 5.38 -2.74
CA THR A 52 -15.65 6.72 -2.42
C THR A 52 -15.57 6.88 -0.91
N VAL A 53 -14.56 7.62 -0.42
CA VAL A 53 -14.57 8.03 1.00
C VAL A 53 -15.52 9.22 1.22
N GLY A 54 -16.11 9.77 0.16
CA GLY A 54 -16.89 11.00 0.19
C GLY A 54 -16.02 12.23 0.39
N ARG A 55 -16.65 13.35 0.71
CA ARG A 55 -15.98 14.62 1.03
C ARG A 55 -16.58 15.21 2.30
N ARG A 56 -15.92 16.21 2.85
CA ARG A 56 -16.43 17.02 3.95
C ARG A 56 -16.95 18.34 3.38
N ASP A 57 -18.09 18.81 3.85
CA ASP A 57 -18.60 20.14 3.50
C ASP A 57 -17.94 21.24 4.35
N GLU A 58 -18.43 22.48 4.23
CA GLU A 58 -17.92 23.65 4.97
C GLU A 58 -18.13 23.53 6.49
N ASN A 59 -19.09 22.72 6.93
CA ASN A 59 -19.36 22.42 8.33
C ASN A 59 -18.63 21.16 8.80
N ASN A 60 -17.71 20.64 7.99
CA ASN A 60 -16.99 19.40 8.22
C ASN A 60 -17.90 18.16 8.35
N ALA A 61 -19.11 18.19 7.78
CA ALA A 61 -20.01 17.05 7.71
C ALA A 61 -19.67 16.16 6.51
N LEU A 62 -19.74 14.84 6.69
CA LEU A 62 -19.46 13.88 5.62
C LEU A 62 -20.59 13.87 4.59
N ARG A 63 -20.24 13.98 3.30
CA ARG A 63 -21.18 14.01 2.17
C ARG A 63 -20.72 13.12 1.00
N PRO A 64 -21.64 12.66 0.14
CA PRO A 64 -21.29 12.03 -1.14
C PRO A 64 -20.55 13.00 -2.07
N LEU A 65 -19.96 12.43 -3.12
CA LEU A 65 -19.41 13.21 -4.22
C LEU A 65 -20.55 13.93 -4.96
N ASN A 66 -20.31 15.18 -5.36
CA ASN A 66 -21.16 15.84 -6.34
C ASN A 66 -20.91 15.25 -7.74
N ALA A 67 -21.68 15.69 -8.75
CA ALA A 67 -21.59 15.13 -10.10
C ALA A 67 -20.21 15.29 -10.76
N GLU A 68 -19.55 16.43 -10.56
CA GLU A 68 -18.21 16.70 -11.12
C GLU A 68 -17.14 15.85 -10.42
N GLU A 69 -17.18 15.80 -9.09
CA GLU A 69 -16.30 14.98 -8.27
C GLU A 69 -16.44 13.49 -8.61
N LEU A 70 -17.68 13.01 -8.79
CA LEU A 70 -17.97 11.64 -9.17
C LEU A 70 -17.44 11.32 -10.57
N SER A 71 -17.74 12.17 -11.55
CA SER A 71 -17.25 11.99 -12.93
C SER A 71 -15.72 11.93 -12.98
N ALA A 72 -15.03 12.84 -12.30
CA ALA A 72 -13.56 12.86 -12.27
C ALA A 72 -12.98 11.64 -11.54
N ALA A 73 -13.66 11.15 -10.50
CA ALA A 73 -13.23 9.96 -9.78
C ALA A 73 -13.46 8.69 -10.61
N GLU A 74 -14.58 8.56 -11.32
CA GLU A 74 -14.87 7.46 -12.23
C GLU A 74 -13.92 7.43 -13.43
N GLU A 75 -13.58 8.59 -14.00
CA GLU A 75 -12.58 8.71 -15.07
C GLU A 75 -11.21 8.20 -14.62
N ARG A 76 -10.77 8.62 -13.42
CA ARG A 76 -9.50 8.17 -12.85
C ARG A 76 -9.50 6.67 -12.55
N LEU A 77 -10.60 6.17 -12.00
CA LEU A 77 -10.79 4.74 -11.71
C LEU A 77 -10.95 3.92 -13.00
N GLY A 78 -11.37 4.52 -14.11
CA GLY A 78 -11.73 3.80 -15.34
C GLY A 78 -12.86 2.79 -15.09
N GLY A 79 -13.83 3.16 -14.25
CA GLY A 79 -14.88 2.27 -13.73
C GLY A 79 -15.94 3.04 -12.96
N ARG A 80 -17.00 2.34 -12.55
CA ARG A 80 -18.10 2.95 -11.80
C ARG A 80 -17.74 3.15 -10.33
N ILE A 81 -18.22 4.23 -9.72
CA ILE A 81 -18.08 4.46 -8.27
C ILE A 81 -19.45 4.40 -7.60
N ILE A 82 -19.54 3.57 -6.56
CA ILE A 82 -20.70 3.56 -5.67
C ILE A 82 -20.59 4.81 -4.78
N ASN A 83 -21.41 5.82 -5.06
CA ASN A 83 -21.32 7.15 -4.44
C ASN A 83 -21.97 7.20 -3.04
N ILE A 84 -21.48 6.35 -2.14
CA ILE A 84 -21.85 6.30 -0.72
C ILE A 84 -20.57 6.52 0.09
N PRO A 85 -20.49 7.55 0.97
CA PRO A 85 -19.28 7.85 1.71
C PRO A 85 -18.84 6.74 2.67
N LEU A 86 -17.74 6.06 2.34
CA LEU A 86 -17.06 5.09 3.20
C LEU A 86 -15.78 5.69 3.81
N MET A 87 -15.94 6.78 4.55
CA MET A 87 -14.84 7.32 5.36
C MET A 87 -14.59 6.41 6.56
N ALA A 88 -13.43 5.75 6.61
CA ALA A 88 -13.01 4.98 7.78
C ALA A 88 -12.46 5.88 8.90
N GLY A 89 -12.27 5.31 10.08
CA GLY A 89 -11.76 6.01 11.25
C GLY A 89 -12.85 6.79 12.00
N PHE A 90 -12.49 7.25 13.19
CA PHE A 90 -13.41 7.87 14.15
C PHE A 90 -12.98 9.27 14.61
N ASP A 91 -11.87 9.80 14.10
CA ASP A 91 -11.27 11.06 14.57
C ASP A 91 -12.16 12.30 14.39
N LEU A 92 -13.21 12.18 13.56
CA LEU A 92 -14.18 13.24 13.25
C LEU A 92 -15.63 12.81 13.51
N ASP A 93 -15.84 11.84 14.39
CA ASP A 93 -17.14 11.36 14.84
C ASP A 93 -17.33 11.68 16.32
N ALA A 94 -18.55 12.03 16.71
CA ALA A 94 -18.90 12.37 18.08
C ALA A 94 -20.42 12.24 18.32
N PRO A 95 -20.84 12.09 19.58
CA PRO A 95 -22.23 12.37 19.98
C PRO A 95 -22.68 13.76 19.51
N THR A 96 -23.96 13.89 19.15
CA THR A 96 -24.53 15.16 18.65
C THR A 96 -24.22 16.33 19.59
N GLY A 97 -23.55 17.36 19.07
CA GLY A 97 -23.19 18.56 19.82
C GLY A 97 -21.95 18.43 20.71
N GLY A 98 -21.32 17.26 20.77
CA GLY A 98 -20.07 17.04 21.50
C GLY A 98 -18.81 17.22 20.62
N PRO A 99 -17.62 17.36 21.24
CA PRO A 99 -16.36 17.48 20.53
C PRO A 99 -15.95 16.17 19.84
N THR A 100 -15.36 16.25 18.66
CA THR A 100 -14.71 15.08 18.04
C THR A 100 -13.38 14.77 18.71
N PRO A 101 -12.81 13.56 18.55
CA PRO A 101 -11.45 13.27 18.99
C PRO A 101 -10.43 14.26 18.44
N THR A 102 -10.61 14.75 17.20
CA THR A 102 -9.77 15.82 16.64
C THR A 102 -9.90 17.13 17.41
N ASP A 103 -11.11 17.51 17.84
CA ASP A 103 -11.31 18.71 18.65
C ASP A 103 -10.65 18.59 20.03
N LEU A 104 -10.70 17.39 20.64
CA LEU A 104 -10.00 17.11 21.89
C LEU A 104 -8.47 17.22 21.74
N LEU A 105 -7.92 16.77 20.60
CA LEU A 105 -6.49 16.94 20.32
C LEU A 105 -6.12 18.39 19.97
N ALA A 106 -7.07 19.20 19.50
CA ALA A 106 -6.81 20.59 19.12
C ALA A 106 -6.53 21.50 20.34
N THR A 107 -6.87 21.06 21.56
CA THR A 107 -6.57 21.79 22.81
C THR A 107 -5.14 21.57 23.30
N MET A 108 -4.47 20.51 22.84
CA MET A 108 -3.10 20.19 23.22
C MET A 108 -2.08 21.16 22.60
N THR A 109 -1.03 21.48 23.35
CA THR A 109 0.11 22.27 22.89
C THR A 109 1.38 21.43 22.78
N LEU A 110 2.45 22.01 22.20
CA LEU A 110 3.76 21.34 22.11
C LEU A 110 4.40 21.09 23.49
N GLU A 111 4.00 21.87 24.49
CA GLU A 111 4.47 21.77 25.87
C GLU A 111 3.66 20.79 26.70
N SER A 112 2.40 20.51 26.34
CA SER A 112 1.46 19.76 27.18
C SER A 112 1.09 18.37 26.66
N TRP A 113 1.23 18.09 25.36
CA TRP A 113 0.70 16.87 24.72
C TRP A 113 1.18 15.55 25.33
N GLU A 114 2.40 15.52 25.91
CA GLU A 114 2.95 14.31 26.56
C GLU A 114 2.22 13.95 27.86
N LEU A 115 1.63 14.95 28.53
CA LEU A 115 1.06 14.82 29.88
C LEU A 115 -0.46 14.92 29.91
N GLU A 116 -1.07 15.51 28.87
CA GLU A 116 -2.52 15.65 28.79
C GLU A 116 -3.23 14.29 28.76
N ARG A 117 -4.42 14.26 29.39
CA ARG A 117 -5.26 13.08 29.50
C ARG A 117 -6.49 13.19 28.62
N LEU A 118 -6.89 12.08 28.02
CA LEU A 118 -8.13 11.95 27.27
C LEU A 118 -9.17 11.19 28.08
N ASP A 119 -10.44 11.56 27.92
CA ASP A 119 -11.57 10.77 28.43
C ASP A 119 -11.82 9.58 27.49
N TRP A 120 -11.29 8.41 27.84
CA TRP A 120 -11.44 7.20 27.04
C TRP A 120 -12.88 6.69 26.97
N GLY A 121 -13.70 6.93 27.98
CA GLY A 121 -15.12 6.55 27.92
C GLY A 121 -15.87 7.39 26.90
N TYR A 122 -15.46 8.64 26.70
CA TYR A 122 -15.98 9.47 25.62
C TYR A 122 -15.41 9.10 24.24
N ILE A 123 -14.10 8.81 24.15
CA ILE A 123 -13.47 8.34 22.91
C ILE A 123 -14.10 7.04 22.41
N GLU A 124 -14.44 6.11 23.30
CA GLU A 124 -15.13 4.86 22.95
C GLU A 124 -16.51 5.14 22.32
N GLN A 125 -17.28 6.09 22.87
CA GLN A 125 -18.56 6.50 22.26
C GLN A 125 -18.37 7.07 20.85
N CYS A 126 -17.36 7.92 20.64
CA CYS A 126 -17.03 8.45 19.31
C CYS A 126 -16.69 7.33 18.32
N ARG A 127 -15.94 6.32 18.78
CA ARG A 127 -15.58 5.14 18.00
C ARG A 127 -16.80 4.29 17.64
N ASP A 128 -17.68 4.01 18.59
CA ASP A 128 -18.91 3.24 18.33
C ASP A 128 -19.83 3.92 17.30
N ILE A 129 -19.93 5.26 17.37
CA ILE A 129 -20.67 6.06 16.39
C ILE A 129 -20.03 5.94 15.00
N ALA A 130 -18.70 6.04 14.92
CA ALA A 130 -17.99 5.90 13.65
C ALA A 130 -18.13 4.50 13.06
N THR A 131 -18.00 3.44 13.87
CA THR A 131 -18.20 2.05 13.46
C THR A 131 -19.62 1.84 12.94
N SER A 132 -20.63 2.36 13.65
CA SER A 132 -22.03 2.31 13.21
C SER A 132 -22.23 3.07 11.88
N ARG A 133 -21.66 4.26 11.73
CA ARG A 133 -21.69 5.03 10.47
C ARG A 133 -21.07 4.24 9.32
N PHE A 134 -19.86 3.72 9.52
CA PHE A 134 -19.12 2.98 8.50
C PHE A 134 -19.84 1.70 8.08
N THR A 135 -20.29 0.89 9.03
CA THR A 135 -20.96 -0.40 8.74
C THR A 135 -22.35 -0.23 8.12
N ASN A 136 -23.10 0.82 8.51
CA ASN A 136 -24.38 1.16 7.88
C ASN A 136 -24.19 1.59 6.42
N ALA A 137 -23.17 2.43 6.15
CA ALA A 137 -22.82 2.81 4.77
C ALA A 137 -22.32 1.60 3.97
N LEU A 138 -21.51 0.72 4.58
CA LEU A 138 -20.98 -0.47 3.93
C LEU A 138 -22.06 -1.46 3.54
N SER A 139 -23.08 -1.64 4.38
CA SER A 139 -24.27 -2.44 4.04
C SER A 139 -24.95 -1.94 2.76
N GLN A 140 -25.11 -0.62 2.63
CA GLN A 140 -25.70 -0.01 1.44
C GLN A 140 -24.80 -0.19 0.21
N VAL A 141 -23.49 -0.03 0.38
CA VAL A 141 -22.51 -0.29 -0.69
C VAL A 141 -22.59 -1.74 -1.17
N MET A 142 -22.64 -2.70 -0.25
CA MET A 142 -22.73 -4.12 -0.60
C MET A 142 -24.07 -4.47 -1.28
N ALA A 143 -25.18 -3.86 -0.86
CA ALA A 143 -26.46 -4.04 -1.53
C ALA A 143 -26.45 -3.52 -2.98
N VAL A 144 -25.82 -2.37 -3.21
CA VAL A 144 -25.65 -1.82 -4.56
C VAL A 144 -24.70 -2.68 -5.40
N LEU A 145 -23.58 -3.10 -4.80
CA LEU A 145 -22.57 -3.93 -5.47
C LEU A 145 -23.12 -5.31 -5.87
N ASP A 146 -23.93 -5.94 -5.02
CA ASP A 146 -24.51 -7.25 -5.30
C ASP A 146 -25.29 -7.25 -6.63
N GLY A 147 -26.06 -6.19 -6.88
CA GLY A 147 -26.78 -5.97 -8.14
C GLY A 147 -25.90 -5.67 -9.36
N MET A 148 -24.61 -5.38 -9.16
CA MET A 148 -23.63 -5.20 -10.25
C MET A 148 -22.92 -6.50 -10.63
N ILE A 149 -22.99 -7.54 -9.80
CA ILE A 149 -22.26 -8.80 -10.02
C ILE A 149 -23.23 -9.84 -10.61
N ALA A 150 -23.13 -10.03 -11.92
CA ALA A 150 -23.89 -11.05 -12.64
C ALA A 150 -23.56 -12.48 -12.15
N GLU A 151 -24.46 -13.42 -12.40
CA GLU A 151 -24.29 -14.83 -12.04
C GLU A 151 -23.06 -15.46 -12.74
N GLY A 152 -22.36 -16.35 -12.04
CA GLY A 152 -21.19 -17.06 -12.58
C GLY A 152 -19.95 -16.19 -12.81
N ARG A 153 -19.91 -14.97 -12.26
CA ARG A 153 -18.78 -14.04 -12.34
C ARG A 153 -17.87 -14.15 -11.12
N ASN A 154 -16.57 -14.17 -11.36
CA ASN A 154 -15.60 -14.08 -10.26
C ASN A 154 -15.57 -12.65 -9.71
N VAL A 155 -15.20 -12.51 -8.44
CA VAL A 155 -15.10 -11.21 -7.78
C VAL A 155 -13.74 -11.06 -7.10
N PHE A 156 -13.07 -9.94 -7.38
CA PHE A 156 -11.81 -9.57 -6.77
C PHE A 156 -12.01 -8.30 -5.94
N PHE A 157 -11.98 -8.43 -4.61
CA PHE A 157 -11.94 -7.31 -3.69
C PHE A 157 -10.51 -6.89 -3.35
N ALA A 158 -10.13 -5.68 -3.74
CA ALA A 158 -8.81 -5.10 -3.45
C ALA A 158 -8.92 -4.00 -2.39
N HIS A 159 -8.57 -4.32 -1.15
CA HIS A 159 -8.52 -3.38 -0.03
C HIS A 159 -7.25 -2.53 -0.06
N THR A 160 -7.45 -1.21 0.06
CA THR A 160 -6.35 -0.24 -0.01
C THR A 160 -6.41 0.83 1.10
N MET A 161 -7.35 0.70 2.04
CA MET A 161 -7.49 1.66 3.13
C MET A 161 -6.30 1.56 4.09
N ALA A 162 -5.63 2.68 4.32
CA ALA A 162 -4.59 2.85 5.33
C ALA A 162 -4.53 4.31 5.72
N GLY A 163 -4.46 4.61 7.01
CA GLY A 163 -4.49 5.98 7.50
C GLY A 163 -4.90 6.06 8.96
N GLY A 164 -5.65 7.10 9.31
CA GLY A 164 -6.13 7.34 10.68
C GLY A 164 -5.36 8.41 11.44
N ILE A 165 -4.54 9.22 10.76
CA ILE A 165 -3.90 10.38 11.37
C ILE A 165 -4.96 11.49 11.57
N PRO A 166 -5.24 11.92 12.82
CA PRO A 166 -6.13 13.03 13.09
C PRO A 166 -5.56 14.35 12.57
N LYS A 167 -6.43 15.26 12.13
CA LYS A 167 -6.01 16.59 11.63
C LYS A 167 -5.71 17.57 12.78
N ALA A 168 -4.79 17.21 13.67
CA ALA A 168 -4.36 18.05 14.79
C ALA A 168 -3.01 18.73 14.50
N LYS A 169 -2.92 20.06 14.71
CA LYS A 169 -1.69 20.83 14.45
C LYS A 169 -0.51 20.36 15.30
N VAL A 170 -0.76 20.04 16.57
CA VAL A 170 0.26 19.54 17.51
C VAL A 170 0.87 18.24 17.01
N PHE A 171 0.05 17.32 16.48
CA PHE A 171 0.54 16.07 15.93
C PHE A 171 1.48 16.29 14.74
N LEU A 172 1.13 17.19 13.80
CA LEU A 172 2.00 17.46 12.65
C LEU A 172 3.39 17.96 13.06
N ALA A 173 3.46 18.78 14.11
CA ALA A 173 4.73 19.26 14.64
C ALA A 173 5.53 18.15 15.35
N VAL A 174 4.86 17.29 16.12
CA VAL A 174 5.45 16.10 16.77
C VAL A 174 5.95 15.10 15.71
N ALA A 175 5.14 14.79 14.71
CA ALA A 175 5.48 13.90 13.59
C ALA A 175 6.72 14.40 12.83
N ASN A 176 6.84 15.71 12.58
CA ASN A 176 8.04 16.26 11.96
C ASN A 176 9.31 16.05 12.80
N ARG A 177 9.22 16.11 14.14
CA ARG A 177 10.35 15.81 15.03
C ARG A 177 10.70 14.32 15.04
N ILE A 178 9.69 13.44 15.00
CA ILE A 178 9.89 11.99 14.99
C ILE A 178 10.49 11.52 13.66
N TYR A 179 9.89 11.90 12.54
CA TYR A 179 10.26 11.36 11.22
C TYR A 179 11.42 12.11 10.54
N LYS A 180 11.66 13.38 10.91
CA LYS A 180 12.66 14.25 10.24
C LYS A 180 13.63 14.91 11.22
N GLY A 181 13.42 14.76 12.53
CA GLY A 181 14.23 15.40 13.55
C GLY A 181 15.58 14.71 13.73
N ARG A 182 16.62 15.54 13.79
CA ARG A 182 18.02 15.17 14.01
C ARG A 182 18.62 16.02 15.13
N GLY A 183 19.66 15.52 15.79
CA GLY A 183 20.31 16.23 16.89
C GLY A 183 19.30 16.76 17.93
N PRO A 184 19.35 18.05 18.33
CA PRO A 184 18.40 18.63 19.29
C PRO A 184 16.93 18.61 18.86
N ARG A 185 16.63 18.41 17.57
CA ARG A 185 15.26 18.32 17.06
C ARG A 185 14.71 16.89 17.08
N HIS A 186 15.56 15.89 17.34
CA HIS A 186 15.14 14.51 17.43
C HIS A 186 14.06 14.33 18.51
N MET A 187 13.15 13.39 18.26
CA MET A 187 12.15 12.90 19.21
C MET A 187 11.96 11.41 18.96
N SER A 188 11.99 10.61 20.02
CA SER A 188 11.68 9.19 19.90
C SER A 188 10.18 9.02 19.64
N SER A 189 9.83 8.10 18.75
CA SER A 189 8.46 7.67 18.52
C SER A 189 7.84 7.08 19.77
N GLN A 190 8.64 6.54 20.71
CA GLN A 190 8.13 6.04 21.99
C GLN A 190 7.43 7.13 22.80
N ALA A 191 7.93 8.38 22.78
CA ALA A 191 7.27 9.49 23.46
C ALA A 191 5.84 9.72 22.92
N LEU A 192 5.65 9.55 21.60
CA LEU A 192 4.31 9.57 21.02
C LEU A 192 3.49 8.38 21.51
N LEU A 193 4.00 7.15 21.37
CA LEU A 193 3.27 5.92 21.70
C LEU A 193 2.84 5.86 23.18
N ASP A 194 3.62 6.43 24.10
CA ASP A 194 3.31 6.46 25.53
C ASP A 194 2.23 7.50 25.88
N SER A 195 2.07 8.53 25.05
CA SER A 195 1.09 9.60 25.26
C SER A 195 -0.33 9.18 24.89
N GLU A 196 -1.30 9.91 25.43
CA GLU A 196 -2.73 9.66 25.15
C GLU A 196 -3.09 9.99 23.69
N MET A 197 -2.44 11.01 23.12
CA MET A 197 -2.53 11.31 21.69
C MET A 197 -2.06 10.12 20.84
N GLY A 198 -0.92 9.51 21.17
CA GLY A 198 -0.41 8.36 20.44
C GLY A 198 -1.33 7.14 20.54
N LYS A 199 -1.86 6.85 21.73
CA LYS A 199 -2.84 5.76 21.92
C LYS A 199 -4.10 5.96 21.07
N LEU A 200 -4.60 7.19 20.97
CA LEU A 200 -5.77 7.51 20.15
C LEU A 200 -5.46 7.28 18.67
N ILE A 201 -4.28 7.74 18.22
CA ILE A 201 -3.81 7.53 16.84
C ILE A 201 -3.67 6.04 16.53
N LEU A 202 -3.11 5.24 17.44
CA LEU A 202 -2.99 3.79 17.25
C LEU A 202 -4.37 3.11 17.13
N GLN A 203 -5.36 3.51 17.94
CA GLN A 203 -6.72 2.99 17.78
C GLN A 203 -7.31 3.37 16.42
N ASN A 204 -7.08 4.60 15.96
CA ASN A 204 -7.60 5.04 14.66
C ASN A 204 -6.85 4.39 13.48
N PHE A 205 -5.56 4.06 13.66
CA PHE A 205 -4.80 3.24 12.71
C PHE A 205 -5.39 1.84 12.59
N ASP A 206 -5.73 1.20 13.71
CA ASP A 206 -6.42 -0.10 13.71
C ASP A 206 -7.75 -0.02 12.94
N GLU A 207 -8.57 0.98 13.22
CA GLU A 207 -9.86 1.18 12.56
C GLU A 207 -9.71 1.33 11.04
N VAL A 208 -8.83 2.23 10.59
CA VAL A 208 -8.68 2.55 9.16
C VAL A 208 -7.90 1.47 8.40
N THR A 209 -6.82 0.98 8.98
CA THR A 209 -5.80 0.19 8.25
C THR A 209 -6.05 -1.32 8.35
N ALA A 210 -6.70 -1.78 9.42
CA ALA A 210 -6.90 -3.21 9.68
C ALA A 210 -8.40 -3.58 9.69
N ILE A 211 -9.18 -2.96 10.56
CA ILE A 211 -10.58 -3.35 10.84
C ILE A 211 -11.48 -3.14 9.63
N THR A 212 -11.21 -2.15 8.79
CA THR A 212 -11.88 -2.01 7.48
C THR A 212 -11.76 -3.25 6.58
N PHE A 213 -10.66 -4.01 6.66
CA PHE A 213 -10.52 -5.26 5.92
C PHE A 213 -11.40 -6.38 6.49
N ARG A 214 -11.53 -6.44 7.81
CA ARG A 214 -12.51 -7.33 8.47
C ARG A 214 -13.92 -6.99 8.00
N HIS A 215 -14.31 -5.72 8.08
CA HIS A 215 -15.64 -5.28 7.65
C HIS A 215 -15.90 -5.60 6.18
N LEU A 216 -14.92 -5.41 5.28
CA LEU A 216 -15.03 -5.81 3.89
C LEU A 216 -15.35 -7.31 3.76
N ILE A 217 -14.62 -8.18 4.45
CA ILE A 217 -14.81 -9.63 4.40
C ILE A 217 -16.19 -10.03 4.94
N ASP A 218 -16.59 -9.45 6.07
CA ASP A 218 -17.82 -9.81 6.76
C ASP A 218 -19.07 -9.32 6.00
N PHE A 219 -19.09 -8.05 5.57
CA PHE A 219 -20.26 -7.46 4.90
C PHE A 219 -20.41 -7.92 3.45
N SER A 220 -19.35 -8.42 2.82
CA SER A 220 -19.45 -9.07 1.51
C SER A 220 -19.78 -10.56 1.59
N ALA A 221 -20.06 -11.12 2.78
CA ALA A 221 -20.34 -12.55 2.94
C ALA A 221 -21.50 -13.05 2.07
N GLY A 222 -22.61 -12.31 2.01
CA GLY A 222 -23.76 -12.69 1.16
C GLY A 222 -23.41 -12.72 -0.33
N ILE A 223 -22.62 -11.75 -0.80
CA ILE A 223 -22.11 -11.74 -2.18
C ILE A 223 -21.20 -12.96 -2.41
N ARG A 224 -20.28 -13.21 -1.48
CA ARG A 224 -19.34 -14.33 -1.56
C ARG A 224 -20.05 -15.67 -1.64
N GLU A 225 -20.96 -15.93 -0.72
CA GLU A 225 -21.73 -17.18 -0.68
C GLU A 225 -22.52 -17.39 -1.97
N ARG A 226 -23.18 -16.34 -2.48
CA ARG A 226 -23.91 -16.39 -3.76
C ARG A 226 -22.99 -16.71 -4.94
N VAL A 227 -21.85 -16.03 -5.03
CA VAL A 227 -20.87 -16.21 -6.11
C VAL A 227 -20.28 -17.63 -6.08
N GLU A 228 -19.85 -18.08 -4.90
CA GLU A 228 -19.25 -19.41 -4.73
C GLU A 228 -20.26 -20.54 -4.97
N ALA A 229 -21.53 -20.36 -4.59
CA ALA A 229 -22.61 -21.32 -4.90
C ALA A 229 -22.83 -21.52 -6.41
N SER A 230 -22.48 -20.53 -7.24
CA SER A 230 -22.53 -20.65 -8.71
C SER A 230 -21.28 -21.30 -9.32
N GLY A 231 -20.31 -21.69 -8.50
CA GLY A 231 -19.02 -22.25 -8.93
C GLY A 231 -17.96 -21.20 -9.31
N ALA A 232 -18.30 -19.92 -9.22
CA ALA A 232 -17.35 -18.82 -9.39
C ALA A 232 -16.52 -18.59 -8.12
N GLN A 233 -15.52 -17.72 -8.22
CA GLN A 233 -14.47 -17.54 -7.22
C GLN A 233 -14.48 -16.11 -6.66
N VAL A 234 -14.30 -15.98 -5.34
CA VAL A 234 -14.07 -14.69 -4.69
C VAL A 234 -12.66 -14.63 -4.09
N ARG A 235 -12.00 -13.48 -4.23
CA ARG A 235 -10.67 -13.20 -3.65
C ARG A 235 -10.67 -11.85 -2.95
N TYR A 236 -9.93 -11.79 -1.85
CA TYR A 236 -9.66 -10.56 -1.12
C TYR A 236 -8.16 -10.34 -1.03
N THR A 237 -7.72 -9.13 -1.30
CA THR A 237 -6.33 -8.74 -1.07
C THR A 237 -6.25 -7.46 -0.28
N ALA A 238 -5.20 -7.31 0.52
CA ALA A 238 -4.85 -6.03 1.14
C ALA A 238 -3.35 -5.75 1.00
N TYR A 239 -2.99 -4.47 0.97
CA TYR A 239 -1.60 -4.03 0.95
C TYR A 239 -1.04 -3.93 2.38
N GLY A 240 -0.08 -4.78 2.67
CA GLY A 240 0.70 -4.79 3.90
C GLY A 240 2.03 -4.07 3.76
N TYR A 241 2.65 -3.78 4.90
CA TYR A 241 4.07 -3.45 5.01
C TYR A 241 4.56 -4.02 6.33
N HIS A 242 5.58 -4.87 6.27
CA HIS A 242 6.15 -5.55 7.43
C HIS A 242 7.64 -5.84 7.17
N GLY A 243 8.34 -4.78 6.78
CA GLY A 243 9.70 -4.84 6.24
C GLY A 243 9.78 -5.59 4.91
N THR A 244 10.97 -5.60 4.31
CA THR A 244 11.21 -6.17 2.98
C THR A 244 12.62 -6.71 2.89
N ALA A 245 12.77 -7.88 2.24
CA ALA A 245 14.08 -8.41 1.92
C ALA A 245 14.67 -7.71 0.68
N ILE A 246 15.84 -7.11 0.87
CA ILE A 246 16.58 -6.38 -0.17
C ILE A 246 17.97 -6.98 -0.34
N LEU A 247 18.63 -6.70 -1.46
CA LEU A 247 19.97 -7.23 -1.73
C LEU A 247 21.04 -6.48 -0.92
N ILE A 248 21.69 -7.18 0.02
CA ILE A 248 22.80 -6.69 0.85
C ILE A 248 23.91 -7.74 0.80
N ASP A 249 25.13 -7.34 0.43
CA ASP A 249 26.29 -8.23 0.28
C ASP A 249 26.01 -9.49 -0.54
N GLY A 250 25.28 -9.33 -1.67
CA GLY A 250 24.96 -10.42 -2.59
C GLY A 250 23.83 -11.36 -2.13
N SER A 251 23.25 -11.14 -0.94
CA SER A 251 22.17 -11.95 -0.36
C SER A 251 20.92 -11.11 -0.08
N TYR A 252 19.73 -11.68 -0.25
CA TYR A 252 18.49 -11.01 0.13
C TYR A 252 18.32 -11.10 1.66
N ARG A 253 18.31 -9.97 2.35
CA ARG A 253 18.18 -9.88 3.81
C ARG A 253 17.00 -8.99 4.16
N TRP A 254 16.16 -9.44 5.09
CA TRP A 254 15.06 -8.65 5.62
C TRP A 254 15.59 -7.40 6.35
N GLN A 255 14.92 -6.28 6.11
CA GLN A 255 15.14 -5.01 6.80
C GLN A 255 13.80 -4.25 6.86
N THR A 256 13.80 -3.09 7.51
CA THR A 256 12.63 -2.21 7.57
C THR A 256 13.03 -0.74 7.71
N TYR A 257 12.15 0.15 7.27
CA TYR A 257 12.13 1.54 7.73
C TYR A 257 11.77 1.59 9.22
N THR A 258 12.47 2.44 9.97
CA THR A 258 12.25 2.65 11.41
C THR A 258 12.12 4.15 11.72
N ASN A 259 11.10 4.60 12.45
CA ASN A 259 9.97 3.82 13.02
C ASN A 259 8.76 3.83 12.07
N TYR A 260 8.15 2.66 11.88
CA TYR A 260 6.87 2.54 11.15
C TYR A 260 5.69 2.42 12.12
N THR A 261 5.11 3.55 12.52
CA THR A 261 4.05 3.60 13.55
C THR A 261 2.78 2.82 13.19
N GLN A 262 2.46 2.72 11.90
CA GLN A 262 1.36 1.87 11.43
C GLN A 262 1.61 0.36 11.54
N GLY A 263 2.81 -0.06 11.98
CA GLY A 263 3.18 -1.47 11.99
C GLY A 263 2.27 -2.33 12.85
N TYR A 264 1.79 -1.81 13.99
CA TYR A 264 0.81 -2.49 14.83
C TYR A 264 -0.49 -2.81 14.07
N ALA A 265 -1.04 -1.84 13.35
CA ALA A 265 -2.24 -2.04 12.55
C ALA A 265 -1.98 -2.96 11.34
N LYS A 266 -0.77 -2.95 10.75
CA LYS A 266 -0.42 -3.89 9.68
C LYS A 266 -0.32 -5.35 10.18
N MET A 267 0.23 -5.58 11.38
CA MET A 267 0.16 -6.92 12.00
C MET A 267 -1.29 -7.32 12.32
N ARG A 268 -2.13 -6.38 12.74
CA ARG A 268 -3.56 -6.66 12.94
C ARG A 268 -4.27 -7.02 11.62
N LEU A 269 -3.94 -6.34 10.53
CA LEU A 269 -4.42 -6.65 9.18
C LEU A 269 -4.02 -8.06 8.75
N GLU A 270 -2.79 -8.48 9.05
CA GLU A 270 -2.29 -9.84 8.83
C GLU A 270 -3.08 -10.88 9.64
N CYS A 271 -3.30 -10.65 10.94
CA CYS A 271 -4.13 -11.52 11.78
C CYS A 271 -5.54 -11.66 11.20
N ILE A 272 -6.12 -10.56 10.69
CA ILE A 272 -7.45 -10.58 10.08
C ILE A 272 -7.52 -11.52 8.88
N ALA A 273 -6.49 -11.49 8.02
CA ALA A 273 -6.40 -12.39 6.88
C ALA A 273 -6.20 -13.85 7.30
N GLN A 274 -5.39 -14.11 8.33
CA GLN A 274 -5.20 -15.45 8.88
C GLN A 274 -6.51 -16.05 9.41
N GLU A 275 -7.26 -15.27 10.19
CA GLU A 275 -8.57 -15.69 10.71
C GLU A 275 -9.56 -15.99 9.57
N ALA A 276 -9.59 -15.13 8.53
CA ALA A 276 -10.42 -15.35 7.36
C ALA A 276 -10.03 -16.63 6.60
N TRP A 277 -8.73 -16.90 6.44
CA TRP A 277 -8.21 -18.13 5.84
C TRP A 277 -8.60 -19.38 6.63
N ALA A 278 -8.54 -19.31 7.96
CA ALA A 278 -8.96 -20.40 8.84
C ALA A 278 -10.46 -20.70 8.69
N ALA A 279 -11.27 -19.70 8.32
CA ALA A 279 -12.68 -19.84 7.97
C ALA A 279 -12.93 -20.20 6.49
N GLY A 280 -11.89 -20.51 5.71
CA GLY A 280 -11.99 -20.90 4.30
C GLY A 280 -12.06 -19.72 3.30
N VAL A 281 -12.04 -18.47 3.77
CA VAL A 281 -12.09 -17.28 2.92
C VAL A 281 -10.70 -16.97 2.34
N LYS A 282 -10.62 -16.83 1.01
CA LYS A 282 -9.37 -16.52 0.30
C LYS A 282 -8.98 -15.05 0.41
N ALA A 283 -8.55 -14.65 1.60
CA ALA A 283 -8.05 -13.32 1.92
C ALA A 283 -6.52 -13.31 2.11
N THR A 284 -5.80 -12.46 1.37
CA THR A 284 -4.33 -12.41 1.41
C THR A 284 -3.81 -10.99 1.61
N VAL A 285 -2.97 -10.79 2.62
CA VAL A 285 -2.17 -9.58 2.77
C VAL A 285 -0.85 -9.76 2.02
N TYR A 286 -0.56 -8.84 1.10
CA TYR A 286 0.71 -8.79 0.41
C TYR A 286 1.56 -7.70 1.04
N ASN A 287 2.61 -8.09 1.77
CA ASN A 287 3.61 -7.18 2.29
C ASN A 287 4.52 -6.73 1.16
N CYS A 288 4.35 -5.47 0.75
CA CYS A 288 5.04 -4.89 -0.39
C CYS A 288 6.30 -4.11 0.02
N PRO A 289 7.23 -3.85 -0.92
CA PRO A 289 8.42 -3.05 -0.68
C PRO A 289 8.14 -1.62 -0.22
N GLU A 290 9.15 -0.97 0.30
CA GLU A 290 9.16 0.47 0.47
C GLU A 290 9.07 1.16 -0.89
N ILE A 291 8.14 2.11 -1.04
CA ILE A 291 8.07 3.03 -2.18
C ILE A 291 7.74 4.44 -1.70
N ARG A 292 8.02 5.43 -2.54
CA ARG A 292 7.55 6.80 -2.33
C ARG A 292 6.20 7.01 -2.99
N THR A 293 5.22 7.36 -2.17
CA THR A 293 3.86 7.76 -2.54
C THR A 293 3.47 8.98 -1.72
N ASN A 294 2.32 9.57 -2.02
CA ASN A 294 1.76 10.66 -1.22
C ASN A 294 1.63 10.31 0.27
N SER A 295 1.43 9.03 0.62
CA SER A 295 1.30 8.58 2.01
C SER A 295 2.63 8.31 2.71
N SER A 296 3.72 8.11 1.95
CA SER A 296 5.05 7.82 2.51
C SER A 296 6.06 8.97 2.43
N ASP A 297 5.77 10.05 1.70
CA ASP A 297 6.67 11.21 1.55
C ASP A 297 7.02 11.94 2.87
N VAL A 298 6.27 11.70 3.95
CA VAL A 298 6.62 12.23 5.28
C VAL A 298 7.79 11.48 5.93
N PHE A 299 8.07 10.25 5.50
CA PHE A 299 9.06 9.32 6.08
C PHE A 299 10.41 9.48 5.37
N THR A 300 11.21 10.46 5.79
CA THR A 300 12.56 10.63 5.23
C THR A 300 13.42 9.38 5.46
N GLY A 301 13.99 8.84 4.38
CA GLY A 301 14.81 7.63 4.40
C GLY A 301 14.07 6.34 4.05
N ILE A 302 12.75 6.38 3.87
CA ILE A 302 11.97 5.21 3.43
C ILE A 302 12.35 4.75 2.02
N GLU A 303 12.95 5.62 1.21
CA GLU A 303 13.40 5.32 -0.14
C GLU A 303 14.75 4.60 -0.21
N LEU A 304 15.53 4.59 0.87
CA LEU A 304 16.87 4.00 0.87
C LEU A 304 16.84 2.49 0.56
N PRO A 305 15.93 1.68 1.15
CA PRO A 305 15.83 0.25 0.86
C PRO A 305 15.38 -0.06 -0.57
N LEU A 306 14.71 0.88 -1.26
CA LEU A 306 14.21 0.71 -2.61
C LEU A 306 15.35 0.69 -3.65
N ILE A 307 16.39 1.51 -3.46
CA ILE A 307 17.47 1.68 -4.46
C ILE A 307 18.21 0.37 -4.79
N PRO A 308 18.51 -0.53 -3.83
CA PRO A 308 19.01 -1.88 -4.09
C PRO A 308 18.18 -2.76 -5.02
N LEU A 309 16.95 -2.38 -5.40
CA LEU A 309 16.19 -3.07 -6.45
C LEU A 309 16.98 -3.14 -7.77
N LEU A 310 17.74 -2.11 -8.12
CA LEU A 310 18.59 -2.12 -9.33
C LEU A 310 19.63 -3.25 -9.30
N LEU A 311 20.18 -3.57 -8.13
CA LEU A 311 21.09 -4.70 -7.98
C LEU A 311 20.34 -6.03 -8.14
N ALA A 312 19.13 -6.12 -7.60
CA ALA A 312 18.26 -7.28 -7.78
C ALA A 312 17.88 -7.48 -9.26
N LEU A 313 17.59 -6.42 -10.02
CA LEU A 313 17.33 -6.50 -11.45
C LEU A 313 18.48 -7.17 -12.20
N ARG A 314 19.73 -6.82 -11.90
CA ARG A 314 20.91 -7.48 -12.50
C ARG A 314 21.07 -8.93 -12.01
N LYS A 315 20.90 -9.18 -10.71
CA LYS A 315 21.07 -10.51 -10.11
C LYS A 315 20.06 -11.53 -10.67
N GLU A 316 18.81 -11.12 -10.87
CA GLU A 316 17.70 -12.00 -11.23
C GLU A 316 17.55 -12.15 -12.75
N ASN A 317 18.62 -12.55 -13.43
CA ASN A 317 18.69 -12.73 -14.89
C ASN A 317 18.37 -11.45 -15.68
N GLY A 318 18.86 -10.29 -15.21
CA GLY A 318 18.68 -9.02 -15.91
C GLY A 318 19.39 -8.99 -17.26
N GLY A 319 18.63 -8.64 -18.31
CA GLY A 319 19.17 -8.39 -19.65
C GLY A 319 19.31 -6.89 -19.95
N GLN A 320 19.27 -6.53 -21.24
CA GLN A 320 19.40 -5.14 -21.68
C GLN A 320 18.43 -4.18 -20.98
N TRP A 321 17.19 -4.59 -20.74
CA TRP A 321 16.21 -3.73 -20.07
C TRP A 321 16.62 -3.35 -18.63
N ALA A 322 17.20 -4.29 -17.87
CA ALA A 322 17.71 -4.01 -16.53
C ALA A 322 18.90 -3.04 -16.57
N GLU A 323 19.75 -3.15 -17.60
CA GLU A 323 20.84 -2.19 -17.83
C GLU A 323 20.30 -0.81 -18.23
N ASP A 324 19.25 -0.75 -19.04
CA ASP A 324 18.58 0.51 -19.39
C ASP A 324 18.04 1.22 -18.13
N GLN A 325 17.51 0.46 -17.15
CA GLN A 325 17.06 1.05 -15.86
C GLN A 325 18.23 1.56 -15.02
N TRP A 326 19.37 0.85 -15.05
CA TRP A 326 20.59 1.30 -14.39
C TRP A 326 21.07 2.63 -14.98
N GLN A 327 21.11 2.74 -16.31
CA GLN A 327 21.51 3.98 -16.99
C GLN A 327 20.53 5.11 -16.71
N ALA A 328 19.22 4.85 -16.77
CA ALA A 328 18.21 5.85 -16.42
C ALA A 328 18.39 6.39 -15.00
N CYS A 329 18.75 5.55 -14.03
CA CYS A 329 19.05 6.00 -12.66
C CYS A 329 20.37 6.79 -12.58
N GLN A 330 21.40 6.36 -13.33
CA GLN A 330 22.68 7.06 -13.41
C GLN A 330 22.56 8.46 -14.01
N GLU A 331 21.67 8.66 -14.99
CA GLU A 331 21.42 9.94 -15.64
C GLU A 331 20.78 10.98 -14.71
N LEU A 332 20.10 10.54 -13.64
CA LEU A 332 19.52 11.43 -12.62
C LEU A 332 20.57 12.03 -11.67
N LEU A 333 21.77 11.45 -11.61
CA LEU A 333 22.85 11.87 -10.72
C LEU A 333 23.69 12.98 -11.35
N ALA A 334 24.15 13.94 -10.52
CA ALA A 334 24.99 15.05 -10.92
C ALA A 334 26.39 14.62 -11.37
N ASP A 335 27.07 15.50 -12.12
CA ASP A 335 28.40 15.21 -12.63
C ASP A 335 29.36 14.89 -11.49
N GLY A 336 30.11 13.81 -11.64
CA GLY A 336 31.03 13.32 -10.60
C GLY A 336 30.44 12.30 -9.64
N PHE A 337 29.12 12.02 -9.69
CA PHE A 337 28.50 10.93 -8.93
C PHE A 337 28.10 9.75 -9.81
N THR A 338 28.20 8.56 -9.24
CA THR A 338 27.82 7.30 -9.87
C THR A 338 26.83 6.52 -9.02
N MET A 339 26.11 5.60 -9.65
CA MET A 339 25.27 4.65 -8.92
C MET A 339 26.08 3.83 -7.90
N LYS A 340 27.38 3.58 -8.16
CA LYS A 340 28.25 2.90 -7.19
C LYS A 340 28.40 3.71 -5.90
N ASP A 341 28.51 5.04 -5.99
CA ASP A 341 28.61 5.91 -4.81
C ASP A 341 27.32 5.87 -3.98
N VAL A 342 26.16 5.85 -4.65
CA VAL A 342 24.85 5.69 -4.00
C VAL A 342 24.76 4.34 -3.28
N PHE A 343 25.12 3.24 -3.94
CA PHE A 343 25.10 1.91 -3.32
C PHE A 343 26.09 1.79 -2.16
N GLN A 344 27.26 2.41 -2.26
CA GLN A 344 28.23 2.42 -1.17
C GLN A 344 27.65 3.08 0.08
N LYS A 345 27.00 4.24 -0.06
CA LYS A 345 26.33 4.92 1.07
C LYS A 345 25.25 4.05 1.73
N ILE A 346 24.46 3.34 0.92
CA ILE A 346 23.43 2.43 1.45
C ILE A 346 24.07 1.23 2.13
N ALA A 347 25.09 0.62 1.52
CA ALA A 347 25.79 -0.52 2.10
C ALA A 347 26.43 -0.14 3.44
N ASP A 348 27.14 1.00 3.50
CA ASP A 348 27.77 1.53 4.70
C ASP A 348 26.73 1.77 5.82
N MET A 349 25.57 2.34 5.48
CA MET A 349 24.46 2.48 6.43
C MET A 349 23.98 1.12 6.93
N GLN A 350 23.73 0.17 6.02
CA GLN A 350 23.11 -1.12 6.37
C GLN A 350 24.03 -2.01 7.23
N VAL A 351 25.36 -1.90 7.09
CA VAL A 351 26.32 -2.66 7.91
C VAL A 351 26.68 -1.96 9.22
N ASN A 352 26.29 -0.69 9.38
CA ASN A 352 26.57 0.12 10.55
C ASN A 352 25.97 -0.52 11.81
N GLU A 353 26.74 -0.55 12.91
CA GLU A 353 26.30 -1.13 14.18
C GLU A 353 25.03 -0.48 14.73
N VAL A 354 24.79 0.80 14.43
CA VAL A 354 23.58 1.53 14.82
C VAL A 354 22.32 0.92 14.18
N MET A 355 22.41 0.38 12.96
CA MET A 355 21.25 -0.18 12.26
C MET A 355 20.95 -1.63 12.65
N ARG A 356 21.96 -2.39 13.09
CA ARG A 356 21.81 -3.84 13.35
C ARG A 356 20.64 -4.23 14.27
N PRO A 357 20.36 -3.52 15.38
CA PRO A 357 19.23 -3.85 16.24
C PRO A 357 17.88 -3.76 15.52
N PHE A 358 17.77 -2.89 14.52
CA PHE A 358 16.53 -2.64 13.77
C PHE A 358 16.22 -3.71 12.70
N TYR A 359 17.07 -4.73 12.57
CA TYR A 359 16.82 -5.91 11.73
C TYR A 359 16.25 -7.09 12.52
N ASP A 360 15.86 -6.89 13.78
CA ASP A 360 15.10 -7.87 14.55
C ASP A 360 13.62 -7.86 14.13
N PHE A 361 13.23 -8.89 13.37
CA PHE A 361 11.85 -9.08 12.91
C PHE A 361 10.86 -9.20 14.08
N SER A 362 11.27 -9.87 15.17
CA SER A 362 10.38 -10.15 16.31
C SER A 362 10.05 -8.91 17.14
N ALA A 363 10.91 -7.89 17.08
CA ALA A 363 10.75 -6.62 17.77
C ALA A 363 10.05 -5.54 16.92
N TRP A 364 9.62 -5.88 15.70
CA TRP A 364 9.01 -4.92 14.79
C TRP A 364 7.57 -4.55 15.22
N PRO A 365 7.15 -3.27 15.11
CA PRO A 365 7.96 -2.09 14.78
C PRO A 365 8.71 -1.54 16.01
N MET A 366 10.01 -1.24 15.84
CA MET A 366 10.84 -0.68 16.92
C MET A 366 10.74 0.84 16.99
N ALA A 367 10.82 1.42 18.20
CA ALA A 367 10.98 2.87 18.37
C ALA A 367 12.28 3.38 17.74
N ASN A 368 12.26 4.57 17.12
CA ASN A 368 13.49 5.16 16.59
C ASN A 368 14.41 5.65 17.73
N SER A 369 15.70 5.75 17.43
CA SER A 369 16.71 6.35 18.30
C SER A 369 17.38 7.53 17.60
N GLN A 370 18.03 8.42 18.36
CA GLN A 370 18.71 9.57 17.77
C GLN A 370 19.82 9.13 16.81
N ALA A 371 20.62 8.15 17.19
CA ALA A 371 21.71 7.64 16.34
C ALA A 371 21.18 7.06 15.02
N GLN A 372 20.09 6.29 15.08
CA GLN A 372 19.46 5.74 13.88
C GLN A 372 18.87 6.85 13.00
N ALA A 373 18.16 7.83 13.59
CA ALA A 373 17.61 8.95 12.85
C ALA A 373 18.71 9.80 12.18
N ASP A 374 19.79 10.10 12.91
CA ASP A 374 20.93 10.87 12.37
C ASP A 374 21.59 10.16 11.20
N LEU A 375 21.76 8.83 11.29
CA LEU A 375 22.31 8.01 10.23
C LEU A 375 21.37 7.92 9.02
N THR A 376 20.13 7.44 9.21
CA THR A 376 19.17 7.24 8.11
C THR A 376 18.81 8.54 7.39
N ILE A 377 18.48 9.60 8.13
CA ILE A 377 18.14 10.91 7.53
C ILE A 377 19.40 11.55 6.92
N GLY A 378 20.58 11.36 7.54
CA GLY A 378 21.85 11.79 6.97
C GLY A 378 22.12 11.17 5.60
N THR A 379 22.05 9.84 5.51
CA THR A 379 22.22 9.09 4.26
C THR A 379 21.20 9.49 3.19
N SER A 380 19.92 9.64 3.57
CA SER A 380 18.86 10.13 2.68
C SER A 380 19.18 11.52 2.10
N ASN A 381 19.59 12.46 2.95
CA ASN A 381 19.96 13.81 2.52
C ASN A 381 21.20 13.81 1.61
N GLU A 382 22.22 13.01 1.93
CA GLU A 382 23.42 12.89 1.12
C GLU A 382 23.13 12.32 -0.27
N ILE A 383 22.32 11.26 -0.36
CA ILE A 383 21.90 10.68 -1.65
C ILE A 383 21.02 11.67 -2.42
N THR A 384 20.13 12.39 -1.73
CA THR A 384 19.33 13.46 -2.35
C THR A 384 20.23 14.51 -3.00
N GLN A 385 21.30 14.93 -2.32
CA GLN A 385 22.27 15.91 -2.85
C GLN A 385 23.11 15.40 -4.02
N MET A 386 23.17 14.08 -4.25
CA MET A 386 23.83 13.51 -5.42
C MET A 386 23.01 13.69 -6.72
N HIS A 387 21.73 14.05 -6.63
CA HIS A 387 20.86 14.23 -7.79
C HIS A 387 21.06 15.60 -8.45
N ARG A 388 20.88 15.67 -9.77
CA ARG A 388 20.90 16.95 -10.52
C ARG A 388 19.69 17.83 -10.21
N ASP A 389 18.53 17.20 -10.03
CA ASP A 389 17.26 17.86 -9.77
C ASP A 389 16.54 17.14 -8.62
N SER A 390 16.25 17.87 -7.54
CA SER A 390 15.51 17.36 -6.39
C SER A 390 14.05 16.98 -6.71
N LYS A 391 13.56 17.28 -7.92
CA LYS A 391 12.22 16.92 -8.40
C LYS A 391 12.20 15.65 -9.26
N ALA A 392 13.37 15.10 -9.59
CA ALA A 392 13.51 13.89 -10.41
C ALA A 392 14.48 12.93 -9.70
N MET A 393 13.93 12.07 -8.86
CA MET A 393 14.71 11.21 -7.98
C MET A 393 14.74 9.77 -8.48
N ILE A 394 15.84 9.05 -8.22
CA ILE A 394 15.95 7.60 -8.47
C ILE A 394 14.75 6.85 -7.84
N SER A 395 14.34 7.28 -6.65
CA SER A 395 13.18 6.72 -5.94
C SER A 395 11.89 6.78 -6.74
N ASP A 396 11.69 7.81 -7.57
CA ASP A 396 10.45 8.02 -8.31
C ASP A 396 10.33 6.98 -9.43
N LEU A 397 11.43 6.76 -10.16
CA LEU A 397 11.53 5.73 -11.19
C LEU A 397 11.36 4.33 -10.59
N LEU A 398 12.10 4.01 -9.52
CA LEU A 398 12.04 2.68 -8.91
C LEU A 398 10.70 2.40 -8.25
N SER A 399 10.03 3.41 -7.68
CA SER A 399 8.67 3.25 -7.13
C SER A 399 7.68 2.85 -8.22
N ALA A 400 7.78 3.44 -9.42
CA ALA A 400 6.95 3.07 -10.55
C ALA A 400 7.15 1.61 -10.98
N LEU A 401 8.40 1.13 -10.99
CA LEU A 401 8.73 -0.27 -11.31
C LEU A 401 8.16 -1.24 -10.27
N VAL A 402 8.27 -0.92 -8.98
CA VAL A 402 7.68 -1.73 -7.92
C VAL A 402 6.16 -1.79 -8.04
N VAL A 403 5.50 -0.67 -8.35
CA VAL A 403 4.05 -0.64 -8.57
C VAL A 403 3.64 -1.52 -9.76
N GLU A 404 4.36 -1.46 -10.88
CA GLU A 404 4.12 -2.35 -12.04
C GLU A 404 4.24 -3.83 -11.64
N ALA A 405 5.35 -4.19 -11.00
CA ALA A 405 5.65 -5.57 -10.65
C ALA A 405 4.66 -6.15 -9.64
N THR A 406 4.37 -5.40 -8.58
CA THR A 406 3.46 -5.84 -7.51
C THR A 406 2.04 -5.99 -8.01
N GLY A 407 1.57 -5.14 -8.94
CA GLY A 407 0.29 -5.32 -9.61
C GLY A 407 0.18 -6.68 -10.29
N GLN A 408 1.18 -7.03 -11.12
CA GLN A 408 1.25 -8.32 -11.82
C GLN A 408 1.34 -9.50 -10.85
N LEU A 409 2.20 -9.40 -9.84
CA LEU A 409 2.41 -10.46 -8.84
C LEU A 409 1.14 -10.73 -8.03
N ILE A 410 0.49 -9.69 -7.52
CA ILE A 410 -0.73 -9.82 -6.71
C ILE A 410 -1.86 -10.37 -7.57
N PHE A 411 -2.03 -9.87 -8.79
CA PHE A 411 -3.11 -10.33 -9.67
C PHE A 411 -2.96 -11.81 -10.03
N GLY A 412 -1.76 -12.23 -10.43
CA GLY A 412 -1.46 -13.62 -10.72
C GLY A 412 -1.56 -14.53 -9.49
N ALA A 413 -0.92 -14.17 -8.38
CA ALA A 413 -0.93 -14.97 -7.16
C ALA A 413 -2.33 -15.10 -6.55
N SER A 414 -3.21 -14.13 -6.74
CA SER A 414 -4.58 -14.18 -6.20
C SER A 414 -5.48 -15.20 -6.90
N SER A 415 -5.09 -15.73 -8.08
CA SER A 415 -5.79 -16.86 -8.69
C SER A 415 -5.72 -18.11 -7.82
N ASP A 416 -4.52 -18.40 -7.30
CA ASP A 416 -4.21 -19.54 -6.41
C ASP A 416 -3.27 -19.07 -5.27
N PRO A 417 -3.81 -18.36 -4.27
CA PRO A 417 -3.00 -17.78 -3.21
C PRO A 417 -2.43 -18.88 -2.30
N SER A 418 -1.13 -18.82 -2.04
CA SER A 418 -0.38 -19.80 -1.23
C SER A 418 -0.63 -19.68 0.28
N GLY A 419 -1.14 -18.54 0.75
CA GLY A 419 -1.33 -18.28 2.17
C GLY A 419 -2.01 -16.93 2.44
N PRO A 420 -2.38 -16.65 3.70
CA PRO A 420 -3.03 -15.40 4.08
C PRO A 420 -2.09 -14.20 4.14
N ILE A 421 -0.77 -14.41 4.16
CA ILE A 421 0.23 -13.36 4.26
C ILE A 421 1.43 -13.76 3.39
N GLN A 422 1.87 -12.89 2.48
CA GLN A 422 2.99 -13.13 1.58
C GLN A 422 3.84 -11.86 1.39
N TRP A 423 5.17 -11.99 1.37
CA TRP A 423 6.10 -10.88 1.10
C TRP A 423 6.48 -10.82 -0.37
N LEU A 424 6.38 -9.64 -0.96
CA LEU A 424 6.82 -9.33 -2.32
C LEU A 424 8.20 -8.64 -2.26
N ASN A 425 9.22 -9.42 -1.89
CA ASN A 425 10.58 -8.93 -1.74
C ASN A 425 11.23 -8.50 -3.08
N HIS A 426 12.40 -7.86 -3.00
CA HIS A 426 13.10 -7.37 -4.21
C HIS A 426 13.47 -8.46 -5.21
N ASP A 427 13.68 -9.69 -4.75
CA ASP A 427 13.97 -10.84 -5.62
C ASP A 427 12.80 -11.17 -6.55
N ILE A 428 11.59 -11.35 -6.01
CA ILE A 428 10.42 -11.70 -6.82
C ILE A 428 9.94 -10.51 -7.68
N VAL A 429 10.06 -9.29 -7.15
CA VAL A 429 9.82 -8.05 -7.91
C VAL A 429 10.75 -7.96 -9.11
N ALA A 430 12.05 -8.17 -8.91
CA ALA A 430 13.03 -8.13 -9.99
C ALA A 430 12.80 -9.24 -11.04
N ARG A 431 12.53 -10.47 -10.58
CA ARG A 431 12.19 -11.58 -11.47
C ARG A 431 10.98 -11.27 -12.34
N ARG A 432 9.91 -10.69 -11.77
CA ARG A 432 8.71 -10.30 -12.51
C ARG A 432 8.99 -9.22 -13.55
N LEU A 433 9.71 -8.16 -13.16
CA LEU A 433 10.07 -7.07 -14.06
C LEU A 433 10.89 -7.56 -15.25
N ASN A 434 11.95 -8.34 -14.99
CA ASN A 434 12.78 -8.91 -16.05
C ASN A 434 11.94 -9.80 -16.99
N ALA A 435 11.06 -10.65 -16.46
CA ALA A 435 10.19 -11.51 -17.27
C ALA A 435 9.24 -10.69 -18.17
N SER A 436 8.57 -9.67 -17.62
CA SER A 436 7.59 -8.85 -18.35
C SER A 436 8.23 -8.04 -19.48
N HIS A 437 9.46 -7.55 -19.30
CA HIS A 437 10.15 -6.76 -20.30
C HIS A 437 10.98 -7.58 -21.31
N LEU A 438 11.28 -8.84 -21.00
CA LEU A 438 11.79 -9.80 -22.00
C LEU A 438 10.70 -10.14 -23.03
N GLN A 439 9.47 -10.42 -22.58
CA GLN A 439 8.36 -10.78 -23.46
C GLN A 439 7.94 -9.63 -24.41
N ARG A 440 7.99 -8.38 -23.95
CA ARG A 440 7.71 -7.19 -24.79
C ARG A 440 8.71 -6.99 -25.95
N LYS A 441 9.93 -7.54 -25.86
CA LYS A 441 10.94 -7.48 -26.92
C LYS A 441 10.86 -8.67 -27.90
N ALA A 442 10.10 -9.73 -27.59
CA ALA A 442 9.93 -10.86 -28.50
C ALA A 442 8.91 -10.50 -29.59
N PRO A 443 9.22 -10.67 -30.90
CA PRO A 443 8.23 -10.50 -31.95
C PRO A 443 7.08 -11.49 -31.73
N ALA A 444 5.84 -11.02 -31.87
CA ALA A 444 4.66 -11.88 -31.79
C ALA A 444 4.82 -13.08 -32.76
N PRO A 445 4.38 -14.30 -32.39
CA PRO A 445 4.44 -15.43 -33.30
C PRO A 445 3.63 -15.10 -34.56
N LEU A 446 4.28 -15.11 -35.72
CA LEU A 446 3.61 -15.07 -37.02
C LEU A 446 2.64 -16.26 -37.07
N LEU A 447 1.34 -15.97 -36.92
CA LEU A 447 0.30 -16.93 -37.22
C LEU A 447 0.45 -17.32 -38.69
N ALA A 448 0.89 -18.56 -38.92
CA ALA A 448 1.04 -19.15 -40.23
C ALA A 448 -0.30 -19.10 -40.97
N GLN A 449 -0.35 -18.29 -42.03
CA GLN A 449 -1.50 -18.17 -42.91
C GLN A 449 -1.48 -19.36 -43.87
N ALA A 450 -2.11 -20.46 -43.44
CA ALA A 450 -2.35 -21.62 -44.28
C ALA A 450 -3.62 -21.41 -45.12
N ALA A 451 -3.40 -21.31 -46.43
CA ALA A 451 -4.24 -21.77 -47.53
C ALA A 451 -5.75 -21.45 -47.54
N LYS A 452 -6.16 -20.73 -48.60
CA LYS A 452 -7.26 -21.17 -49.46
C LYS A 452 -7.15 -20.52 -50.84
N ASP A 453 -6.67 -21.32 -51.79
CA ASP A 453 -7.08 -21.22 -53.18
C ASP A 453 -8.60 -21.43 -53.27
N SER A 454 -9.29 -20.54 -53.99
CA SER A 454 -10.33 -20.93 -54.96
C SER A 454 -10.85 -19.70 -55.72
N GLN A 455 -10.50 -19.65 -57.02
CA GLN A 455 -11.35 -19.32 -58.16
C GLN A 455 -12.49 -18.30 -57.99
N LEU A 456 -12.47 -17.24 -58.81
CA LEU A 456 -13.48 -17.05 -59.87
C LEU A 456 -13.13 -15.87 -60.79
N GLU A 457 -13.01 -16.17 -62.08
CA GLU A 457 -13.10 -15.22 -63.19
C GLU A 457 -14.49 -14.54 -63.20
N LEU A 458 -14.57 -13.27 -63.59
CA LEU A 458 -15.31 -12.79 -64.78
C LEU A 458 -15.48 -11.26 -64.80
N ALA A 459 -15.38 -10.75 -66.04
CA ALA A 459 -15.59 -9.40 -66.57
C ALA A 459 -14.45 -8.39 -66.40
#